data_AF-V4A8Z3-F1
#
_entry.id   AF-V4A8Z3-F1
#
_cell.length_a   1.000
_cell.length_b   1.000
_cell.length_c   1.000
_cell.angle_alpha   90.00
_cell.angle_beta   90.00
_cell.angle_gamma   90.00
#
_symmetry.space_group_name_H-M   'P 1'
#
loop_
_entity.id
_entity.type
_entity.pdbx_description
1 polymer ?
#
loop_
_entity_poly.entity_id
_entity_poly.type
_entity_poly.pdbx_seq_one_letter_code
_entity_poly.pdbx_strand_id
1 'polypeptide(L)'
;KVKVLLNGVPLRFIIDSGSSVDCMGRDSWEFLKTKEKELDIRWYSEKTDIKLYVYGSEEPLKVLGKFYDNVKLDEKQIKEVEWNLL
;
A
#
# COMPACT_ATOMS: atom_id res chain seq x y z
N LYS A 1 -6.78 -10.46 9.55
CA LYS A 1 -6.47 -9.85 8.22
C LYS A 1 -7.77 -9.55 7.51
N VAL A 2 -7.92 -8.35 6.95
CA VAL A 2 -9.13 -7.87 6.28
C VAL A 2 -8.90 -7.90 4.77
N LYS A 3 -9.90 -8.32 3.99
CA LYS A 3 -9.85 -8.28 2.54
C LYS A 3 -10.19 -6.87 2.07
N VAL A 4 -9.31 -6.28 1.29
CA VAL A 4 -9.44 -4.92 0.75
C VAL A 4 -9.22 -4.99 -0.76
N LEU A 5 -9.98 -4.20 -1.51
CA LEU A 5 -9.81 -4.05 -2.95
C LEU A 5 -8.99 -2.79 -3.23
N LEU A 6 -7.86 -2.97 -3.92
CA LEU A 6 -7.00 -1.90 -4.42
C LEU A 6 -7.16 -1.79 -5.93
N ASN A 7 -7.83 -0.74 -6.44
CA ASN A 7 -8.32 -0.66 -7.82
C ASN A 7 -8.97 -1.96 -8.32
N GLY A 8 -9.72 -2.65 -7.45
CA GLY A 8 -10.37 -3.93 -7.77
C GLY A 8 -9.51 -5.18 -7.56
N VAL A 9 -8.21 -5.07 -7.28
CA VAL A 9 -7.34 -6.20 -6.92
C VAL A 9 -7.56 -6.59 -5.44
N PRO A 10 -7.94 -7.84 -5.13
CA PRO A 10 -8.14 -8.27 -3.75
C PRO A 10 -6.81 -8.58 -3.05
N LEU A 11 -6.54 -7.85 -1.97
CA LEU A 11 -5.40 -8.07 -1.08
C LEU A 11 -5.88 -8.26 0.38
N ARG A 12 -5.02 -8.86 1.21
CA ARG A 12 -5.30 -9.06 2.64
C ARG A 12 -4.37 -8.21 3.49
N PHE A 13 -4.92 -7.23 4.19
CA PHE A 13 -4.18 -6.33 5.07
C PHE A 13 -4.34 -6.71 6.54
N ILE A 14 -3.36 -6.33 7.35
CA ILE A 14 -3.47 -6.28 8.80
C ILE A 14 -3.94 -4.87 9.13
N ILE A 15 -4.99 -4.75 9.93
CA ILE A 15 -5.40 -3.45 10.46
C ILE A 15 -4.63 -3.26 11.76
N ASP A 16 -3.76 -2.26 11.79
CA ASP A 16 -2.90 -1.96 12.91
C ASP A 16 -3.09 -0.50 13.31
N SER A 17 -3.88 -0.28 14.36
CA SER A 17 -4.10 1.07 14.91
C SER A 17 -2.85 1.66 15.58
N GLY A 18 -1.81 0.85 15.82
CA GLY A 18 -0.50 1.32 16.28
C GLY A 18 0.38 1.84 15.16
N SER A 19 0.02 1.63 13.89
CA SER A 19 0.72 2.21 12.74
C SER A 19 0.17 3.58 12.41
N SER A 20 1.06 4.56 12.25
CA SER A 20 0.70 5.90 11.79
C SER A 20 0.50 5.99 10.27
N VAL A 21 0.92 4.96 9.52
CA VAL A 21 0.89 4.95 8.05
C VAL A 21 0.42 3.63 7.50
N ASP A 22 -0.14 3.67 6.29
CA ASP A 22 -0.35 2.49 5.47
C ASP A 22 0.95 2.12 4.74
N CYS A 23 1.29 0.84 4.77
CA CYS A 23 2.51 0.32 4.14
C CYS A 23 2.25 -1.00 3.41
N MET A 24 3.03 -1.23 2.36
CA MET A 24 2.97 -2.43 1.52
C MET A 24 4.37 -2.92 1.21
N GLY A 25 4.61 -4.22 1.39
CA GLY A 25 5.88 -4.83 1.00
C GLY A 25 6.00 -5.03 -0.51
N ARG A 26 7.25 -5.02 -1.00
CA ARG A 26 7.61 -5.24 -2.40
C ARG A 26 6.87 -6.37 -3.11
N ASP A 27 6.75 -7.55 -2.50
CA ASP A 27 6.13 -8.70 -3.19
C ASP A 27 4.66 -8.45 -3.53
N SER A 28 3.93 -7.74 -2.65
CA SER A 28 2.53 -7.36 -2.92
C SER A 28 2.44 -6.29 -4.00
N TRP A 29 3.40 -5.36 -4.04
CA TRP A 29 3.50 -4.35 -5.09
C TRP A 29 3.81 -4.97 -6.46
N GLU A 30 4.76 -5.89 -6.54
CA GLU A 30 5.06 -6.63 -7.77
C GLU A 30 3.84 -7.43 -8.25
N PHE A 31 3.12 -8.06 -7.32
CA PHE A 31 1.86 -8.73 -7.64
C PHE A 31 0.82 -7.76 -8.24
N LEU A 32 0.63 -6.56 -7.66
CA LEU A 32 -0.30 -5.56 -8.21
C LEU A 32 0.04 -5.20 -9.65
N LYS A 33 1.33 -5.02 -9.97
CA LYS A 33 1.78 -4.70 -11.34
C LYS A 33 1.45 -5.80 -12.34
N THR A 34 1.42 -7.07 -11.92
CA THR A 34 0.97 -8.16 -12.81
C THR A 34 -0.50 -8.04 -13.25
N LYS A 35 -1.29 -7.24 -12.55
CA LYS A 35 -2.73 -7.04 -12.80
C LYS A 35 -3.06 -5.84 -13.70
N GLU A 36 -2.08 -5.00 -14.03
CA GLU A 36 -2.30 -3.80 -14.86
C GLU A 36 -3.02 -4.10 -16.17
N LYS A 37 -2.53 -5.09 -16.92
CA LYS A 37 -3.12 -5.47 -18.20
C LYS A 37 -4.50 -6.09 -18.07
N GLU A 38 -4.75 -6.86 -17.01
CA GLU A 38 -6.04 -7.54 -16.78
C GLU A 38 -7.14 -6.54 -16.44
N LEU A 39 -6.79 -5.49 -15.69
CA LEU A 39 -7.74 -4.50 -15.17
C LEU A 39 -7.76 -3.17 -15.94
N ASP A 40 -6.93 -3.04 -16.98
CA ASP A 40 -6.72 -1.80 -17.72
C ASP A 40 -6.39 -0.61 -16.79
N ILE A 41 -5.50 -0.87 -15.82
CA ILE A 41 -5.00 0.13 -14.86
C ILE A 41 -3.49 0.30 -15.01
N ARG A 42 -2.98 1.43 -14.51
CA ARG A 42 -1.54 1.67 -14.42
C ARG A 42 -1.19 2.10 -13.01
N TRP A 43 -0.30 1.35 -12.36
CA TRP A 43 0.25 1.72 -11.07
C TRP A 43 1.39 2.72 -11.26
N TYR A 44 1.35 3.77 -10.46
CA TYR A 44 2.40 4.78 -10.39
C TYR A 44 2.93 4.85 -8.97
N SER A 45 4.25 4.86 -8.84
CA SER A 45 4.92 5.13 -7.57
C SER A 45 5.91 6.26 -7.76
N GLU A 46 6.10 7.05 -6.72
CA GLU A 46 7.10 8.11 -6.66
C GLU A 46 8.10 7.89 -5.53
N LYS A 47 9.26 8.55 -5.64
CA LYS A 47 10.23 8.57 -4.55
C LYS A 47 9.67 9.36 -3.37
N THR A 48 10.09 8.98 -2.17
CA THR A 48 9.73 9.65 -0.94
C THR A 48 10.94 9.69 -0.01
N ASP A 49 11.04 10.77 0.76
CA ASP A 49 12.07 10.96 1.78
C ASP A 49 11.56 10.62 3.19
N ILE A 50 10.36 10.05 3.30
CA ILE A 50 9.78 9.62 4.58
C ILE A 50 10.67 8.56 5.24
N LYS A 51 10.87 8.72 6.55
CA LYS A 51 11.57 7.74 7.37
C LYS A 51 10.55 7.03 8.25
N LEU A 52 10.41 5.73 8.03
CA LEU A 52 9.52 4.89 8.82
C LEU A 52 10.33 4.11 9.85
N TYR A 53 9.85 4.07 11.08
CA TYR A 53 10.53 3.41 12.19
C TYR A 53 9.62 2.34 12.76
N VAL A 54 10.17 1.15 13.00
CA VAL A 54 9.49 0.15 13.82
C VAL A 54 9.47 0.65 15.25
N TYR A 55 8.41 0.32 16.00
CA TYR A 55 8.31 0.68 17.40
C TYR A 55 9.57 0.21 18.18
N GLY A 56 10.25 1.16 18.82
CA GLY A 56 11.48 0.90 19.57
C GLY A 56 12.77 0.79 18.75
N SER A 57 12.72 1.01 17.43
CA SER A 57 13.90 1.06 16.56
C SER A 57 14.36 2.50 16.35
N GLU A 58 15.67 2.74 16.46
CA GLU A 58 16.32 4.00 16.05
C GLU A 58 16.73 4.00 14.57
N GLU A 59 16.80 2.82 13.95
CA GLU A 59 17.12 2.66 12.55
C GLU A 59 15.85 2.70 11.69
N PRO A 60 15.83 3.49 10.60
CA PRO A 60 14.67 3.57 9.72
C PRO A 60 14.59 2.34 8.81
N LEU A 61 13.36 1.94 8.49
CA LEU A 61 13.08 0.99 7.43
C LEU A 61 13.48 1.58 6.07
N LYS A 62 13.93 0.69 5.18
CA LYS A 62 14.16 1.05 3.78
C LYS A 62 12.82 1.26 3.09
N VAL A 63 12.49 2.52 2.80
CA VAL A 63 11.32 2.88 2.00
C VAL A 63 11.73 2.96 0.52
N LEU A 64 11.01 2.27 -0.34
CA LEU A 64 11.25 2.20 -1.78
C LEU A 64 10.56 3.34 -2.55
N GLY A 65 9.48 3.88 -1.99
CA GLY A 65 8.65 4.89 -2.63
C GLY A 65 7.30 5.00 -1.93
N LYS A 66 6.39 5.74 -2.55
CA LYS A 66 4.98 5.77 -2.19
C LYS A 66 4.09 5.74 -3.44
N PHE A 67 2.84 5.34 -3.27
CA PHE A 67 1.84 5.38 -4.32
C PHE A 67 0.47 5.74 -3.74
N TYR A 68 -0.47 6.09 -4.62
CA TYR A 68 -1.83 6.41 -4.24
C TYR A 68 -2.80 5.44 -4.89
N ASP A 69 -3.87 5.10 -4.18
CA ASP A 69 -4.89 4.21 -4.71
C ASP A 69 -6.31 4.48 -4.17
N ASN A 70 -7.31 3.99 -4.90
CA ASN A 70 -8.68 3.89 -4.45
C ASN A 70 -8.90 2.56 -3.72
N VAL A 71 -9.19 2.67 -2.43
CA VAL A 71 -9.42 1.54 -1.54
C VAL A 71 -10.91 1.29 -1.42
N LYS A 72 -11.35 0.05 -1.66
CA LYS A 72 -12.72 -0.38 -1.38
C LYS A 72 -12.76 -1.48 -0.33
N LEU A 73 -13.54 -1.24 0.73
CA LEU A 73 -13.84 -2.17 1.79
C LEU A 73 -15.36 -2.27 1.90
N ASP A 74 -15.90 -3.45 1.62
CA ASP A 74 -17.33 -3.70 1.50
C ASP A 74 -18.00 -2.68 0.56
N GLU A 75 -18.95 -1.89 1.06
CA GLU A 75 -19.66 -0.85 0.30
C GLU A 75 -18.97 0.52 0.35
N LYS A 76 -17.94 0.68 1.18
CA LYS A 76 -17.22 1.95 1.34
C LYS A 76 -16.04 2.03 0.40
N GLN A 77 -15.91 3.17 -0.26
CA GLN A 77 -14.76 3.51 -1.10
C GLN A 77 -14.09 4.77 -0.56
N ILE A 78 -12.77 4.70 -0.41
CA ILE A 78 -11.90 5.82 -0.03
C ILE A 78 -10.98 6.05 -1.22
N LYS A 79 -10.87 7.30 -1.67
CA LYS A 79 -10.04 7.66 -2.82
C LYS A 79 -8.70 8.22 -2.36
N GLU A 80 -7.69 8.10 -3.22
CA GLU A 80 -6.37 8.73 -3.05
C GLU A 80 -5.69 8.38 -1.71
N VAL A 81 -5.82 7.12 -1.27
CA VAL A 81 -5.12 6.61 -0.08
C VAL A 81 -3.64 6.48 -0.39
N GLU A 82 -2.80 7.10 0.43
CA GLU A 82 -1.34 7.02 0.33
C GLU A 82 -0.83 5.70 0.93
N TRP A 83 0.05 5.02 0.21
CA TRP A 83 0.70 3.79 0.64
C TRP A 83 2.22 3.93 0.56
N ASN A 84 2.93 3.51 1.61
CA ASN A 84 4.38 3.49 1.65
C ASN A 84 4.92 2.12 1.22
N LEU A 85 5.82 2.09 0.24
CA LEU A 85 6.42 0.85 -0.26
C LEU A 85 7.67 0.50 0.55
N LEU A 86 7.69 -0.69 1.15
CA LEU A 86 8.81 -1.26 1.90
C LEU A 86 9.53 -2.34 1.08
#